data_AF-A0A958SKS5-F1
#
_entry.id   AF-A0A958SKS5-F1
#
_cell.length_a   1.000
_cell.length_b   1.000
_cell.length_c   1.000
_cell.angle_alpha   90.00
_cell.angle_beta   90.00
_cell.angle_gamma   90.00
#
_symmetry.space_group_name_H-M   'P 1'
#
loop_
_entity.id
_entity.type
_entity.pdbx_description
1 polymer ?
#
loop_
_entity_poly.entity_id
_entity_poly.type
_entity_poly.pdbx_seq_one_letter_code
_entity_poly.pdbx_strand_id
1 'polypeptide(L)'
;MAQKKNPNKKVVSKTKKKRKDADLSTYPIQGLKQLLHSQNYLDCAKIVSPTDAVADGTVRLFVFAKPDPKKFRKIVERWPKWQIEKSINSNEVWITGAGPDGPETICQSWLSLCEDSEHYSQLTPSSFGLSRDLVGQWLLQQPDAPIYVEFIEAASEFIYGGLVGLGVASYRYLKAAQGQMMSSLYVSSSPKKLRVTDLDKARQLSSATNFCRHLVNAPANILNPKSYTQILKSYFQRAKNFKVEIWEEPQLKKENAGLLLAVGQGAATPPALVRLSYRPAGSKKKPIAFVGKGITFDTGGLDIKPSSGMRIMKKDMGGSAALAGLAYWVAEAQPKRPCDFYFSLAENAVSAYSMRPGDVIQSRNGITVEIDNTDAEGRLVLADALDVASRQKEKPSAIIDVATLTGAIKMGLGSEIPGLFCNSDSLSEKLLLSWQEKGELLWRMPLFHQHKRKLQSFVANTANSASGFGGAIRAAVFLEQFVDNSIPWAHFDIYAWADSPSGAIAEVGASGQAVQGLVGFLEK
;
A
#
# COMPACT_ATOMS: atom_id res chain seq x y z
N MET A 1 -30.68 -60.65 -34.41
CA MET A 1 -31.24 -61.08 -33.11
C MET A 1 -30.83 -60.06 -32.05
N ALA A 2 -31.66 -59.03 -31.82
CA ALA A 2 -32.48 -58.89 -30.60
C ALA A 2 -31.62 -58.77 -29.31
N GLN A 3 -31.22 -57.56 -28.92
CA GLN A 3 -31.84 -56.73 -27.87
C GLN A 3 -32.04 -57.43 -26.51
N LYS A 4 -31.30 -56.98 -25.50
CA LYS A 4 -31.82 -56.77 -24.14
C LYS A 4 -31.45 -55.37 -23.66
N LYS A 5 -32.47 -54.53 -23.53
CA LYS A 5 -32.45 -53.18 -22.97
C LYS A 5 -32.29 -53.26 -21.45
N ASN A 6 -31.43 -52.42 -20.88
CA ASN A 6 -31.43 -52.12 -19.45
C ASN A 6 -31.97 -50.67 -19.28
N PRO A 7 -33.17 -50.45 -18.73
CA PRO A 7 -33.76 -49.13 -18.64
C PRO A 7 -33.53 -48.58 -17.22
N ASN A 8 -32.45 -47.82 -17.01
CA ASN A 8 -32.35 -46.85 -15.91
C ASN A 8 -31.02 -46.08 -15.97
N LYS A 9 -30.95 -45.08 -16.84
CA LYS A 9 -30.06 -43.92 -16.65
C LYS A 9 -30.88 -42.66 -16.88
N LYS A 10 -31.44 -42.14 -15.78
CA LYS A 10 -31.94 -40.76 -15.71
C LYS A 10 -30.79 -39.84 -16.14
N VAL A 11 -30.98 -39.15 -17.26
CA VAL A 11 -30.12 -38.06 -17.71
C VAL A 11 -30.29 -36.93 -16.70
N VAL A 12 -29.35 -36.80 -15.77
CA VAL A 12 -29.18 -35.57 -15.00
C VAL A 12 -28.53 -34.58 -15.95
N SER A 13 -29.34 -33.69 -16.52
CA SER A 13 -28.87 -32.53 -17.27
C SER A 13 -28.07 -31.63 -16.33
N LYS A 14 -26.76 -31.84 -16.24
CA LYS A 14 -25.85 -30.84 -15.71
C LYS A 14 -25.82 -29.69 -16.70
N THR A 15 -26.63 -28.67 -16.45
CA THR A 15 -26.43 -27.32 -16.99
C THR A 15 -25.04 -26.86 -16.59
N LYS A 16 -24.05 -27.11 -17.46
CA LYS A 16 -22.76 -26.42 -17.42
C LYS A 16 -23.07 -24.94 -17.62
N LYS A 17 -23.21 -24.18 -16.53
CA LYS A 17 -23.05 -22.73 -16.55
C LYS A 17 -21.67 -22.49 -17.17
N LYS A 18 -21.63 -22.09 -18.45
CA LYS A 18 -20.44 -21.53 -19.07
C LYS A 18 -19.97 -20.40 -18.14
N ARG A 19 -18.81 -20.57 -17.49
CA ARG A 19 -18.08 -19.43 -16.95
C ARG A 19 -17.89 -18.50 -18.15
N LYS A 20 -18.53 -17.33 -18.14
CA LYS A 20 -18.12 -16.25 -19.05
C LYS A 20 -16.68 -15.95 -18.65
N ASP A 21 -15.73 -16.25 -19.52
CA ASP A 21 -14.36 -15.80 -19.35
C ASP A 21 -14.43 -14.28 -19.23
N ALA A 22 -14.14 -13.76 -18.04
CA ALA A 22 -14.10 -12.33 -17.80
C ALA A 22 -12.98 -11.77 -18.68
N ASP A 23 -13.29 -10.78 -19.51
CA ASP A 23 -12.31 -10.09 -20.32
C ASP A 23 -11.38 -9.27 -19.41
N LEU A 24 -10.31 -9.89 -18.92
CA LEU A 24 -9.35 -9.28 -17.98
C LEU A 24 -8.70 -7.98 -18.50
N SER A 25 -8.90 -7.63 -19.77
CA SER A 25 -8.38 -6.39 -20.37
C SER A 25 -9.17 -5.13 -20.04
N THR A 26 -10.40 -5.27 -19.55
CA THR A 26 -11.33 -4.15 -19.34
C THR A 26 -11.75 -3.96 -17.86
N TYR A 27 -11.12 -4.65 -16.91
CA TYR A 27 -11.64 -4.85 -15.56
C TYR A 27 -10.88 -4.09 -14.42
N PRO A 28 -11.14 -2.79 -14.14
CA PRO A 28 -11.40 -1.67 -15.04
C PRO A 28 -10.59 -0.40 -14.65
N ILE A 29 -10.00 0.28 -15.64
CA ILE A 29 -9.54 1.68 -15.52
C ILE A 29 -10.74 2.64 -15.28
N GLN A 30 -11.97 2.20 -15.58
CA GLN A 30 -13.20 2.95 -15.36
C GLN A 30 -13.86 2.62 -14.02
N GLY A 31 -14.20 3.64 -13.23
CA GLY A 31 -14.98 3.47 -12.01
C GLY A 31 -14.19 3.05 -10.77
N LEU A 32 -12.88 3.33 -10.72
CA LEU A 32 -12.00 3.05 -9.58
C LEU A 32 -12.58 3.46 -8.21
N LYS A 33 -13.26 4.62 -8.13
CA LYS A 33 -13.97 5.05 -6.91
C LYS A 33 -15.09 4.07 -6.54
N GLN A 34 -15.91 3.70 -7.52
CA GLN A 34 -17.00 2.75 -7.35
C GLN A 34 -16.47 1.35 -7.00
N LEU A 35 -15.32 0.96 -7.55
CA LEU A 35 -14.64 -0.30 -7.24
C LEU A 35 -14.20 -0.34 -5.78
N LEU A 36 -13.50 0.70 -5.31
CA LEU A 36 -12.99 0.79 -3.94
C LEU A 36 -14.13 0.87 -2.91
N HIS A 37 -15.23 1.56 -3.24
CA HIS A 37 -16.41 1.63 -2.36
C HIS A 37 -17.23 0.33 -2.36
N SER A 38 -17.33 -0.36 -3.49
CA SER A 38 -18.16 -1.58 -3.59
C SER A 38 -17.62 -2.76 -2.78
N GLN A 39 -16.35 -2.73 -2.37
CA GLN A 39 -15.68 -3.82 -1.65
C GLN A 39 -15.37 -3.49 -0.20
N ASN A 40 -15.49 -2.24 0.25
CA ASN A 40 -15.13 -1.91 1.62
C ASN A 40 -16.32 -2.18 2.55
N TYR A 41 -16.19 -3.14 3.47
CA TYR A 41 -17.23 -3.42 4.49
C TYR A 41 -17.66 -2.16 5.26
N LEU A 42 -16.76 -1.17 5.40
CA LEU A 42 -17.09 0.07 6.08
C LEU A 42 -18.10 0.94 5.32
N ASP A 43 -18.32 0.73 4.02
CA ASP A 43 -19.37 1.42 3.25
C ASP A 43 -20.78 0.94 3.59
N CYS A 44 -20.94 -0.31 4.08
CA CYS A 44 -22.23 -0.84 4.55
C CYS A 44 -22.34 -0.90 6.09
N ALA A 45 -21.36 -0.37 6.83
CA ALA A 45 -21.31 -0.44 8.29
C ALA A 45 -22.40 0.38 8.97
N LYS A 46 -23.07 -0.23 9.94
CA LYS A 46 -24.06 0.41 10.83
C LYS A 46 -23.56 0.42 12.26
N ILE A 47 -23.52 1.60 12.88
CA ILE A 47 -23.27 1.73 14.32
C ILE A 47 -24.53 1.31 15.05
N VAL A 48 -24.41 0.35 15.95
CA VAL A 48 -25.51 -0.19 16.75
C VAL A 48 -25.14 -0.20 18.23
N SER A 49 -26.15 -0.20 19.10
CA SER A 49 -25.99 -0.51 20.51
C SER A 49 -25.80 -2.02 20.70
N PRO A 50 -25.11 -2.48 21.76
CA PRO A 50 -24.92 -3.92 22.01
C PRO A 50 -26.22 -4.74 22.19
N THR A 51 -27.34 -4.06 22.42
CA THR A 51 -28.68 -4.66 22.61
C THR A 51 -29.57 -4.55 21.38
N ASP A 52 -29.12 -3.90 20.30
CA ASP A 52 -29.94 -3.70 19.12
C ASP A 52 -30.06 -5.00 18.31
N ALA A 53 -31.21 -5.21 17.67
CA ALA A 53 -31.42 -6.35 16.79
C ALA A 53 -30.53 -6.25 15.53
N VAL A 54 -29.90 -7.36 15.16
CA VAL A 54 -29.11 -7.52 13.93
C VAL A 54 -29.79 -8.56 13.03
N ALA A 55 -29.33 -8.67 11.77
CA ALA A 55 -29.89 -9.64 10.83
C ALA A 55 -29.74 -11.10 11.31
N ASP A 56 -30.66 -11.98 10.94
CA ASP A 56 -30.56 -13.40 11.25
C ASP A 56 -29.31 -14.03 10.62
N GLY A 57 -28.68 -14.96 11.35
CA GLY A 57 -27.44 -15.61 10.93
C GLY A 57 -26.20 -14.70 10.99
N THR A 58 -26.27 -13.57 11.71
CA THR A 58 -25.12 -12.70 11.93
C THR A 58 -24.05 -13.42 12.74
N VAL A 59 -22.83 -13.43 12.22
CA VAL A 59 -21.64 -13.93 12.93
C VAL A 59 -21.08 -12.81 13.81
N ARG A 60 -20.82 -13.08 15.09
CA ARG A 60 -20.37 -12.07 16.06
C ARG A 60 -18.91 -12.22 16.45
N LEU A 61 -18.20 -11.10 16.49
CA LEU A 61 -16.85 -10.98 17.06
C LEU A 61 -16.87 -10.02 18.24
N PHE A 62 -16.41 -10.49 19.40
CA PHE A 62 -16.13 -9.67 20.58
C PHE A 62 -14.63 -9.50 20.72
N VAL A 63 -14.14 -8.27 20.62
CA VAL A 63 -12.70 -7.96 20.63
C VAL A 63 -12.32 -7.28 21.94
N PHE A 64 -11.45 -7.92 22.71
CA PHE A 64 -10.92 -7.41 23.97
C PHE A 64 -9.46 -6.97 23.82
N ALA A 65 -9.17 -5.71 24.14
CA ALA A 65 -7.78 -5.24 24.26
C ALA A 65 -7.12 -5.75 25.56
N LYS A 66 -7.88 -5.77 26.66
CA LYS A 66 -7.53 -6.38 27.95
C LYS A 66 -8.83 -6.84 28.61
N PRO A 67 -9.02 -8.13 28.94
CA PRO A 67 -10.32 -8.60 29.39
C PRO A 67 -10.59 -8.26 30.85
N ASP A 68 -11.77 -7.73 31.16
CA ASP A 68 -12.43 -7.93 32.45
C ASP A 68 -12.90 -9.40 32.55
N PRO A 69 -12.34 -10.21 33.47
CA PRO A 69 -12.73 -11.62 33.63
C PRO A 69 -14.23 -11.82 33.86
N LYS A 70 -14.94 -10.84 34.44
CA LYS A 70 -16.39 -10.93 34.68
C LYS A 70 -17.18 -10.81 33.39
N LYS A 71 -16.86 -9.82 32.55
CA LYS A 71 -17.52 -9.64 31.24
C LYS A 71 -17.23 -10.80 30.30
N PHE A 72 -15.98 -11.26 30.29
CA PHE A 72 -15.57 -12.44 29.55
C PHE A 72 -16.41 -13.67 29.95
N ARG A 73 -16.48 -13.99 31.25
CA ARG A 73 -17.27 -15.12 31.76
C ARG A 73 -18.74 -15.01 31.37
N LYS A 74 -19.32 -13.81 31.49
CA LYS A 74 -20.72 -13.56 31.15
C LYS A 74 -21.05 -13.88 29.69
N ILE A 75 -20.13 -13.69 28.74
CA ILE A 75 -20.35 -14.06 27.34
C ILE A 75 -20.27 -15.58 27.17
N VAL A 76 -19.19 -16.19 27.66
CA VAL A 76 -18.90 -17.63 27.50
C VAL A 76 -19.90 -18.53 28.24
N GLU A 77 -20.38 -18.14 29.41
CA GLU A 77 -21.34 -18.90 30.22
C GLU A 77 -22.70 -19.10 29.53
N ARG A 78 -23.00 -18.33 28.47
CA ARG A 78 -24.23 -18.47 27.66
C ARG A 78 -24.14 -19.62 26.66
N TRP A 79 -22.93 -20.10 26.36
CA TRP A 79 -22.72 -21.12 25.32
C TRP A 79 -22.84 -22.53 25.90
N PRO A 80 -23.44 -23.48 25.17
CA PRO A 80 -23.37 -24.89 25.53
C PRO A 80 -21.90 -25.36 25.57
N LYS A 81 -21.48 -25.98 26.68
CA LYS A 81 -20.08 -26.37 26.91
C LYS A 81 -19.47 -27.22 25.79
N TRP A 82 -20.27 -28.05 25.13
CA TRP A 82 -19.83 -28.94 24.05
C TRP A 82 -19.56 -28.22 22.72
N GLN A 83 -19.98 -26.95 22.57
CA GLN A 83 -19.74 -26.13 21.39
C GLN A 83 -18.55 -25.17 21.54
N ILE A 84 -17.89 -25.17 22.70
CA ILE A 84 -16.79 -24.25 22.98
C ILE A 84 -15.51 -24.83 22.39
N GLU A 85 -15.00 -24.19 21.34
CA GLU A 85 -13.68 -24.45 20.78
C GLU A 85 -12.73 -23.36 21.26
N LYS A 86 -11.57 -23.77 21.79
CA LYS A 86 -10.54 -22.86 22.27
C LYS A 86 -9.25 -23.08 21.51
N SER A 87 -8.74 -22.02 20.92
CA SER A 87 -7.40 -21.96 20.34
C SER A 87 -6.57 -20.93 21.10
N ILE A 88 -5.35 -21.31 21.45
CA ILE A 88 -4.39 -20.43 22.12
C ILE A 88 -3.10 -20.55 21.33
N ASN A 89 -2.56 -19.41 20.89
CA ASN A 89 -1.18 -19.34 20.45
C ASN A 89 -0.41 -18.39 21.38
N SER A 90 0.86 -18.10 21.05
CA SER A 90 1.72 -17.31 21.91
C SER A 90 1.19 -15.90 22.21
N ASN A 91 0.33 -15.33 21.35
CA ASN A 91 0.00 -13.91 21.36
C ASN A 91 -1.49 -13.62 21.57
N GLU A 92 -2.37 -14.60 21.38
CA GLU A 92 -3.82 -14.41 21.37
C GLU A 92 -4.60 -15.65 21.85
N VAL A 93 -5.82 -15.43 22.36
CA VAL A 93 -6.83 -16.48 22.55
C VAL A 93 -8.00 -16.21 21.63
N TRP A 94 -8.37 -17.27 20.91
CA TRP A 94 -9.63 -17.37 20.21
C TRP A 94 -10.53 -18.35 20.94
N ILE A 95 -11.76 -17.94 21.22
CA ILE A 95 -12.81 -18.83 21.72
C ILE A 95 -14.02 -18.70 20.83
N THR A 96 -14.42 -19.80 20.23
CA THR A 96 -15.56 -19.85 19.32
C THR A 96 -16.65 -20.71 19.95
N GLY A 97 -17.90 -20.29 19.80
CA GLY A 97 -19.06 -21.02 20.29
C GLY A 97 -20.33 -20.60 19.56
N ALA A 98 -21.47 -21.12 20.01
CA ALA A 98 -22.78 -20.71 19.53
C ALA A 98 -23.52 -19.93 20.62
N GLY A 99 -23.80 -18.66 20.35
CA GLY A 99 -24.67 -17.82 21.14
C GLY A 99 -26.14 -18.04 20.78
N PRO A 100 -27.06 -17.39 21.52
CA PRO A 100 -28.51 -17.51 21.30
C PRO A 100 -28.96 -17.05 19.90
N ASP A 101 -28.21 -16.15 19.25
CA ASP A 101 -28.58 -15.59 17.95
C ASP A 101 -27.63 -15.99 16.80
N GLY A 102 -26.73 -16.95 17.03
CA GLY A 102 -25.81 -17.45 16.01
C GLY A 102 -24.37 -17.68 16.49
N PRO A 103 -23.43 -17.91 15.55
CA PRO A 103 -22.02 -18.13 15.88
C PRO A 103 -21.38 -16.89 16.52
N GLU A 104 -20.65 -17.10 17.61
CA GLU A 104 -19.92 -16.05 18.33
C GLU A 104 -18.43 -16.41 18.46
N THR A 105 -17.56 -15.42 18.32
CA THR A 105 -16.11 -15.54 18.54
C THR A 105 -15.66 -14.47 19.52
N ILE A 106 -14.88 -14.84 20.51
CA ILE A 106 -14.15 -13.93 21.38
C ILE A 106 -12.69 -13.95 20.98
N CYS A 107 -12.14 -12.77 20.70
CA CYS A 107 -10.72 -12.55 20.49
C CYS A 107 -10.14 -11.78 21.67
N GLN A 108 -9.04 -12.30 22.22
CA GLN A 108 -8.26 -11.63 23.24
C GLN A 108 -6.79 -11.57 22.82
N SER A 109 -6.19 -10.38 22.89
CA SER A 109 -4.74 -10.23 22.82
C SER A 109 -4.09 -10.40 24.21
N TRP A 110 -2.96 -11.12 24.28
CA TRP A 110 -2.09 -11.18 25.46
C TRP A 110 -0.90 -10.23 25.41
N LEU A 111 -0.66 -9.57 24.26
CA LEU A 111 0.40 -8.59 24.18
C LEU A 111 0.10 -7.50 25.20
N SER A 112 0.85 -7.53 26.31
CA SER A 112 1.15 -6.34 27.07
C SER A 112 1.62 -5.33 26.04
N LEU A 113 0.78 -4.33 25.75
CA LEU A 113 1.20 -3.14 25.03
C LEU A 113 2.49 -2.72 25.74
N CYS A 114 3.63 -2.80 25.06
CA CYS A 114 4.92 -2.46 25.64
C CYS A 114 4.89 -0.97 25.97
N GLU A 115 4.39 -0.63 27.16
CA GLU A 115 4.47 0.71 27.70
C GLU A 115 5.90 1.00 28.20
N ASP A 116 6.72 -0.04 28.45
CA ASP A 116 8.07 0.07 29.01
C ASP A 116 9.05 -0.99 28.44
N SER A 117 9.50 -0.87 27.20
CA SER A 117 10.70 -1.61 26.77
C SER A 117 11.80 -0.64 26.37
N GLU A 118 12.84 -0.53 27.20
CA GLU A 118 14.06 0.25 26.97
C GLU A 118 14.88 -0.19 25.72
N HIS A 119 14.41 -1.21 25.00
CA HIS A 119 15.04 -1.73 23.79
C HIS A 119 14.47 -1.09 22.52
N TYR A 120 15.03 0.05 22.13
CA TYR A 120 14.71 0.80 20.90
C TYR A 120 14.82 0.00 19.59
N SER A 121 15.44 -1.18 19.60
CA SER A 121 15.62 -2.02 18.41
C SER A 121 14.53 -3.08 18.21
N GLN A 122 13.63 -3.29 19.19
CA GLN A 122 12.53 -4.25 19.03
C GLN A 122 11.39 -3.63 18.22
N LEU A 123 11.10 -4.24 17.07
CA LEU A 123 9.96 -3.88 16.24
C LEU A 123 8.71 -4.58 16.77
N THR A 124 8.04 -3.97 17.74
CA THR A 124 6.77 -4.46 18.29
C THR A 124 5.57 -3.85 17.55
N PRO A 125 4.49 -4.63 17.32
CA PRO A 125 3.26 -4.08 16.74
C PRO A 125 2.63 -3.06 17.68
N SER A 126 2.13 -1.95 17.13
CA SER A 126 1.30 -1.03 17.91
C SER A 126 -0.07 -1.63 18.23
N SER A 127 -0.77 -1.01 19.18
CA SER A 127 -2.18 -1.31 19.50
C SER A 127 -3.07 -1.28 18.25
N PHE A 128 -2.84 -0.31 17.36
CA PHE A 128 -3.52 -0.19 16.08
C PHE A 128 -3.17 -1.35 15.14
N GLY A 129 -1.87 -1.62 14.92
CA GLY A 129 -1.41 -2.67 13.99
C GLY A 129 -1.89 -4.06 14.41
N LEU A 130 -1.79 -4.35 15.70
CA LEU A 130 -2.28 -5.58 16.28
C LEU A 130 -3.78 -5.76 16.04
N SER A 131 -4.60 -4.78 16.42
CA SER A 131 -6.06 -4.87 16.22
C SER A 131 -6.44 -4.98 14.74
N ARG A 132 -5.76 -4.23 13.85
CA ARG A 132 -5.94 -4.32 12.40
C ARG A 132 -5.77 -5.75 11.91
N ASP A 133 -4.67 -6.37 12.30
CA ASP A 133 -4.31 -7.69 11.80
C ASP A 133 -5.17 -8.79 12.45
N LEU A 134 -5.50 -8.68 13.75
CA LEU A 134 -6.40 -9.60 14.45
C LEU A 134 -7.80 -9.63 13.84
N VAL A 135 -8.45 -8.46 13.78
CA VAL A 135 -9.82 -8.35 13.26
C VAL A 135 -9.86 -8.69 11.77
N GLY A 136 -8.83 -8.26 11.04
CA GLY A 136 -8.65 -8.61 9.63
C GLY A 136 -8.58 -10.12 9.43
N GLN A 137 -7.66 -10.82 10.11
CA GLN A 137 -7.49 -12.27 10.00
C GLN A 137 -8.78 -13.04 10.31
N TRP A 138 -9.49 -12.64 11.36
CA TRP A 138 -10.78 -13.25 11.70
C TRP A 138 -11.78 -13.11 10.55
N LEU A 139 -11.90 -11.90 9.98
CA LEU A 139 -12.80 -11.64 8.85
C LEU A 139 -12.48 -12.53 7.63
N LEU A 140 -11.19 -12.79 7.37
CA LEU A 140 -10.76 -13.65 6.26
C LEU A 140 -11.26 -15.10 6.36
N GLN A 141 -11.57 -15.56 7.57
CA GLN A 141 -12.05 -16.92 7.84
C GLN A 141 -13.58 -17.03 7.83
N GLN A 142 -14.30 -15.91 7.73
CA GLN A 142 -15.75 -15.92 7.83
C GLN A 142 -16.44 -16.24 6.49
N PRO A 143 -17.60 -16.90 6.52
CA PRO A 143 -18.47 -17.03 5.34
C PRO A 143 -18.98 -15.65 4.89
N ASP A 144 -19.51 -15.54 3.66
CA ASP A 144 -20.19 -14.33 3.13
C ASP A 144 -21.54 -14.10 3.87
N ALA A 145 -21.52 -13.93 5.19
CA ALA A 145 -22.66 -13.76 6.10
C ALA A 145 -22.65 -12.35 6.72
N PRO A 146 -23.78 -11.84 7.26
CA PRO A 146 -23.79 -10.61 8.04
C PRO A 146 -22.85 -10.70 9.25
N ILE A 147 -22.19 -9.60 9.61
CA ILE A 147 -21.14 -9.57 10.63
C ILE A 147 -21.47 -8.52 11.68
N TYR A 148 -21.26 -8.86 12.95
CA TYR A 148 -21.30 -7.93 14.08
C TYR A 148 -19.95 -7.93 14.80
N VAL A 149 -19.36 -6.76 15.01
CA VAL A 149 -18.12 -6.59 15.76
C VAL A 149 -18.33 -5.64 16.92
N GLU A 150 -18.01 -6.09 18.13
CA GLU A 150 -18.04 -5.28 19.34
C GLU A 150 -16.65 -5.14 19.95
N PHE A 151 -16.19 -3.90 20.09
CA PHE A 151 -14.96 -3.58 20.80
C PHE A 151 -15.25 -3.31 22.28
N ILE A 152 -14.71 -4.15 23.16
CA ILE A 152 -14.98 -4.09 24.60
C ILE A 152 -13.71 -3.61 25.32
N GLU A 153 -13.86 -2.51 26.09
CA GLU A 153 -12.80 -1.89 26.89
C GLU A 153 -11.55 -1.53 26.08
N ALA A 154 -11.75 -1.23 24.80
CA ALA A 154 -10.68 -0.92 23.87
C ALA A 154 -10.33 0.58 23.85
N ALA A 155 -9.03 0.88 23.75
CA ALA A 155 -8.54 2.23 23.48
C ALA A 155 -8.94 2.67 22.06
N SER A 156 -8.96 3.99 21.81
CA SER A 156 -9.42 4.52 20.52
C SER A 156 -8.57 4.06 19.34
N GLU A 157 -7.24 3.96 19.52
CA GLU A 157 -6.32 3.45 18.49
C GLU A 157 -6.53 1.96 18.20
N PHE A 158 -6.85 1.16 19.22
CA PHE A 158 -7.16 -0.26 19.06
C PHE A 158 -8.47 -0.45 18.28
N ILE A 159 -9.51 0.32 18.62
CA ILE A 159 -10.78 0.34 17.86
C ILE A 159 -10.51 0.76 16.41
N TYR A 160 -9.73 1.83 16.22
CA TYR A 160 -9.41 2.34 14.89
C TYR A 160 -8.67 1.30 14.03
N GLY A 161 -7.68 0.62 14.61
CA GLY A 161 -6.97 -0.49 13.98
C GLY A 161 -7.91 -1.58 13.50
N GLY A 162 -8.79 -2.07 14.39
CA GLY A 162 -9.72 -3.14 14.05
C GLY A 162 -10.71 -2.76 12.94
N LEU A 163 -11.22 -1.52 12.96
CA LEU A 163 -12.07 -1.00 11.87
C LEU A 163 -11.31 -0.94 10.55
N VAL A 164 -10.06 -0.48 10.54
CA VAL A 164 -9.19 -0.50 9.35
C VAL A 164 -8.94 -1.93 8.89
N GLY A 165 -8.75 -2.87 9.82
CA GLY A 165 -8.63 -4.31 9.58
C GLY A 165 -9.79 -4.86 8.77
N LEU A 166 -11.04 -4.54 9.15
CA LEU A 166 -12.24 -4.92 8.39
C LEU A 166 -12.20 -4.38 6.95
N GLY A 167 -11.80 -3.12 6.78
CA GLY A 167 -11.69 -2.50 5.45
C GLY A 167 -10.56 -3.10 4.60
N VAL A 168 -9.39 -3.40 5.15
CA VAL A 168 -8.26 -3.98 4.42
C VAL A 168 -8.53 -5.46 4.05
N ALA A 169 -9.07 -6.23 4.99
CA ALA A 169 -9.38 -7.65 4.81
C ALA A 169 -10.58 -7.90 3.88
N SER A 170 -11.42 -6.89 3.64
CA SER A 170 -12.52 -6.98 2.67
C SER A 170 -12.05 -7.09 1.21
N TYR A 171 -10.88 -6.55 0.90
CA TYR A 171 -10.41 -6.43 -0.48
C TYR A 171 -9.85 -7.73 -1.06
N ARG A 172 -10.30 -8.07 -2.28
CA ARG A 172 -9.71 -9.11 -3.15
C ARG A 172 -9.62 -8.55 -4.55
N TYR A 173 -8.48 -8.74 -5.23
CA TYR A 173 -8.28 -8.11 -6.55
C TYR A 173 -9.33 -8.57 -7.58
N LEU A 174 -9.62 -9.87 -7.64
CA LEU A 174 -10.58 -10.43 -8.60
C LEU A 174 -12.04 -10.18 -8.22
N LYS A 175 -12.41 -10.21 -6.92
CA LYS A 175 -13.79 -9.90 -6.50
C LYS A 175 -14.11 -8.42 -6.66
N ALA A 176 -13.13 -7.54 -6.38
CA ALA A 176 -13.24 -6.11 -6.63
C ALA A 176 -13.60 -5.86 -8.09
N ALA A 177 -12.87 -6.49 -9.01
CA ALA A 177 -13.12 -6.39 -10.44
C ALA A 177 -14.53 -6.87 -10.86
N GLN A 178 -15.18 -7.73 -10.07
CA GLN A 178 -16.51 -8.30 -10.36
C GLN A 178 -17.67 -7.55 -9.69
N GLY A 179 -17.41 -6.54 -8.85
CA GLY A 179 -18.44 -5.72 -8.20
C GLY A 179 -19.34 -6.49 -7.22
N GLN A 180 -18.85 -7.56 -6.60
CA GLN A 180 -19.62 -8.36 -5.64
C GLN A 180 -19.92 -7.53 -4.37
N MET A 181 -21.19 -7.29 -4.06
CA MET A 181 -21.54 -6.56 -2.83
C MET A 181 -21.25 -7.37 -1.56
N MET A 182 -20.79 -6.66 -0.54
CA MET A 182 -20.51 -7.22 0.79
C MET A 182 -21.81 -7.44 1.59
N SER A 183 -21.79 -8.39 2.53
CA SER A 183 -22.85 -8.58 3.51
C SER A 183 -22.91 -7.41 4.51
N SER A 184 -24.00 -7.31 5.28
CA SER A 184 -24.19 -6.25 6.27
C SER A 184 -23.13 -6.30 7.37
N LEU A 185 -22.54 -5.15 7.73
CA LEU A 185 -21.64 -4.99 8.87
C LEU A 185 -22.32 -4.15 9.97
N TYR A 186 -22.32 -4.68 11.19
CA TYR A 186 -22.76 -4.00 12.40
C TYR A 186 -21.56 -3.81 13.33
N VAL A 187 -21.41 -2.62 13.90
CA VAL A 187 -20.26 -2.28 14.76
C VAL A 187 -20.72 -1.56 16.01
N SER A 188 -20.14 -1.94 17.14
CA SER A 188 -20.38 -1.30 18.43
C SER A 188 -19.08 -1.21 19.23
N SER A 189 -19.06 -0.33 20.23
CA SER A 189 -17.99 -0.32 21.22
C SER A 189 -18.54 0.04 22.60
N SER A 190 -17.88 -0.44 23.66
CA SER A 190 -18.26 -0.20 25.05
C SER A 190 -17.02 -0.06 25.94
N PRO A 191 -16.97 0.88 26.90
CA PRO A 191 -18.00 1.88 27.22
C PRO A 191 -18.00 3.09 26.26
N LYS A 192 -16.94 3.27 25.47
CA LYS A 192 -16.84 4.35 24.48
C LYS A 192 -17.87 4.12 23.38
N LYS A 193 -18.62 5.15 22.97
CA LYS A 193 -19.53 5.06 21.82
C LYS A 193 -18.79 5.40 20.52
N LEU A 194 -18.97 4.57 19.50
CA LEU A 194 -18.51 4.88 18.13
C LEU A 194 -19.29 6.06 17.56
N ARG A 195 -18.61 6.88 16.75
CA ARG A 195 -19.22 7.94 15.95
C ARG A 195 -19.04 7.62 14.47
N VAL A 196 -19.90 8.20 13.64
CA VAL A 196 -19.80 8.09 12.16
C VAL A 196 -18.41 8.54 11.68
N THR A 197 -17.84 9.57 12.29
CA THR A 197 -16.48 10.05 11.98
C THR A 197 -15.38 9.01 12.20
N ASP A 198 -15.57 8.08 13.14
CA ASP A 198 -14.58 7.03 13.40
C ASP A 198 -14.62 5.97 12.29
N LEU A 199 -15.80 5.66 11.76
CA LEU A 199 -15.97 4.83 10.56
C LEU A 199 -15.43 5.51 9.31
N ASP A 200 -15.69 6.82 9.14
CA ASP A 200 -15.22 7.57 7.98
C ASP A 200 -13.69 7.59 7.90
N LYS A 201 -12.99 7.81 9.04
CA LYS A 201 -11.54 7.73 9.10
C LYS A 201 -11.01 6.34 8.73
N ALA A 202 -11.62 5.29 9.27
CA ALA A 202 -11.22 3.91 8.99
C ALA A 202 -11.44 3.55 7.52
N ARG A 203 -12.55 4.02 6.93
CA ARG A 203 -12.86 3.86 5.51
C ARG A 203 -11.85 4.60 4.63
N GLN A 204 -11.54 5.85 4.96
CA GLN A 204 -10.55 6.65 4.22
C GLN A 204 -9.18 5.96 4.19
N LEU A 205 -8.69 5.48 5.34
CA LEU A 205 -7.39 4.82 5.45
C LEU A 205 -7.35 3.44 4.76
N SER A 206 -8.37 2.62 4.98
CA SER A 206 -8.45 1.29 4.34
C SER A 206 -8.64 1.39 2.82
N SER A 207 -9.47 2.32 2.33
CA SER A 207 -9.64 2.55 0.88
C SER A 207 -8.37 3.10 0.23
N ALA A 208 -7.63 3.98 0.91
CA ALA A 208 -6.31 4.43 0.44
C ALA A 208 -5.31 3.27 0.33
N THR A 209 -5.26 2.40 1.35
CA THR A 209 -4.42 1.19 1.35
C THR A 209 -4.81 0.27 0.18
N ASN A 210 -6.11 0.01 0.02
CA ASN A 210 -6.62 -0.85 -1.04
C ASN A 210 -6.46 -0.23 -2.44
N PHE A 211 -6.44 1.10 -2.56
CA PHE A 211 -6.15 1.76 -3.82
C PHE A 211 -4.71 1.50 -4.29
N CYS A 212 -3.73 1.64 -3.38
CA CYS A 212 -2.35 1.21 -3.65
C CYS A 212 -2.31 -0.27 -4.06
N ARG A 213 -2.98 -1.13 -3.29
CA ARG A 213 -3.02 -2.57 -3.57
C ARG A 213 -3.65 -2.89 -4.91
N HIS A 214 -4.63 -2.13 -5.35
CA HIS A 214 -5.30 -2.33 -6.63
C HIS A 214 -4.38 -2.02 -7.80
N LEU A 215 -3.66 -0.90 -7.75
CA LEU A 215 -2.73 -0.51 -8.80
C LEU A 215 -1.57 -1.51 -8.93
N VAL A 216 -0.95 -1.90 -7.81
CA VAL A 216 0.18 -2.87 -7.83
C VAL A 216 -0.24 -4.26 -8.30
N ASN A 217 -1.47 -4.68 -8.00
CA ASN A 217 -1.98 -5.97 -8.48
C ASN A 217 -2.37 -5.95 -9.96
N ALA A 218 -2.60 -4.77 -10.55
CA ALA A 218 -2.99 -4.65 -11.94
C ALA A 218 -1.93 -5.22 -12.89
N PRO A 219 -2.32 -6.00 -13.90
CA PRO A 219 -1.36 -6.57 -14.83
C PRO A 219 -0.78 -5.47 -15.72
N ALA A 220 0.53 -5.54 -16.00
CA ALA A 220 1.27 -4.47 -16.69
C ALA A 220 0.80 -4.21 -18.13
N ASN A 221 0.24 -5.20 -18.82
CA ASN A 221 -0.36 -5.00 -20.13
C ASN A 221 -1.60 -4.09 -20.09
N ILE A 222 -2.21 -3.91 -18.91
CA ILE A 222 -3.36 -3.02 -18.68
C ILE A 222 -2.93 -1.74 -17.99
N LEU A 223 -2.08 -1.83 -16.95
CA LEU A 223 -1.55 -0.68 -16.23
C LEU A 223 -0.13 -0.33 -16.71
N ASN A 224 -0.07 0.43 -17.81
CA ASN A 224 1.12 1.06 -18.39
C ASN A 224 1.17 2.58 -18.11
N PRO A 225 2.25 3.31 -18.45
CA PRO A 225 2.40 4.74 -18.07
C PRO A 225 1.22 5.63 -18.54
N LYS A 226 0.70 5.39 -19.73
CA LYS A 226 -0.44 6.13 -20.31
C LYS A 226 -1.73 5.87 -19.53
N SER A 227 -2.09 4.60 -19.34
CA SER A 227 -3.30 4.23 -18.58
C SER A 227 -3.23 4.70 -17.12
N TYR A 228 -2.06 4.62 -16.50
CA TYR A 228 -1.87 5.06 -15.12
C TYR A 228 -2.00 6.59 -15.00
N THR A 229 -1.42 7.34 -15.95
CA THR A 229 -1.65 8.79 -16.07
C THR A 229 -3.14 9.12 -16.18
N GLN A 230 -3.87 8.38 -17.02
CA GLN A 230 -5.32 8.57 -17.19
C GLN A 230 -6.11 8.27 -15.91
N ILE A 231 -5.76 7.22 -15.17
CA ILE A 231 -6.37 6.89 -13.87
C ILE A 231 -6.20 8.07 -12.91
N LEU A 232 -4.96 8.54 -12.70
CA LEU A 232 -4.65 9.64 -11.80
C LEU A 232 -5.40 10.92 -12.22
N LYS A 233 -5.32 11.28 -13.50
CA LYS A 233 -6.01 12.46 -14.05
C LYS A 233 -7.52 12.39 -13.82
N SER A 234 -8.15 11.26 -14.17
CA SER A 234 -9.61 11.11 -14.14
C SER A 234 -10.17 11.26 -12.72
N TYR A 235 -9.42 10.82 -11.72
CA TYR A 235 -9.80 10.93 -10.32
C TYR A 235 -9.53 12.34 -9.79
N PHE A 236 -8.27 12.77 -9.83
CA PHE A 236 -7.82 13.97 -9.10
C PHE A 236 -8.22 15.29 -9.76
N GLN A 237 -8.53 15.32 -11.07
CA GLN A 237 -9.04 16.54 -11.71
C GLN A 237 -10.41 16.97 -11.16
N ARG A 238 -11.16 16.03 -10.56
CA ARG A 238 -12.47 16.27 -9.93
C ARG A 238 -12.37 16.42 -8.41
N ALA A 239 -11.20 16.15 -7.83
CA ALA A 239 -11.00 16.24 -6.39
C ALA A 239 -10.85 17.71 -5.96
N LYS A 240 -11.48 18.07 -4.84
CA LYS A 240 -11.44 19.42 -4.31
C LYS A 240 -10.00 19.81 -3.93
N ASN A 241 -9.62 21.05 -4.23
CA ASN A 241 -8.30 21.63 -3.93
C ASN A 241 -7.11 20.96 -4.66
N PHE A 242 -7.36 20.06 -5.61
CA PHE A 242 -6.31 19.44 -6.42
C PHE A 242 -6.14 20.14 -7.77
N LYS A 243 -4.89 20.27 -8.20
CA LYS A 243 -4.50 20.58 -9.57
C LYS A 243 -3.72 19.41 -10.13
N VAL A 244 -4.01 19.01 -11.37
CA VAL A 244 -3.30 17.96 -12.10
C VAL A 244 -2.48 18.60 -13.22
N GLU A 245 -1.21 18.23 -13.30
CA GLU A 245 -0.29 18.59 -14.38
C GLU A 245 0.40 17.31 -14.86
N ILE A 246 0.57 17.16 -16.17
CA ILE A 246 1.16 15.97 -16.78
C ILE A 246 2.20 16.44 -17.78
N TRP A 247 3.42 15.97 -17.62
CA TRP A 247 4.50 16.15 -18.59
C TRP A 247 4.62 14.86 -19.40
N GLU A 248 4.04 14.88 -20.59
CA GLU A 248 4.29 13.87 -21.61
C GLU A 248 5.66 14.13 -22.27
N GLU A 249 6.10 13.22 -23.14
CA GLU A 249 7.42 13.25 -23.78
C GLU A 249 7.87 14.62 -24.33
N PRO A 250 7.04 15.43 -25.02
CA PRO A 250 7.48 16.74 -25.50
C PRO A 250 7.88 17.70 -24.37
N GLN A 251 7.12 17.70 -23.27
CA GLN A 251 7.41 18.54 -22.11
C GLN A 251 8.60 17.99 -21.32
N LEU A 252 8.74 16.66 -21.21
CA LEU A 252 9.93 16.04 -20.61
C LEU A 252 11.21 16.43 -21.35
N LYS A 253 11.19 16.42 -22.70
CA LYS A 253 12.31 16.87 -23.54
C LYS A 253 12.62 18.34 -23.32
N LYS A 254 11.59 19.19 -23.31
CA LYS A 254 11.73 20.64 -23.07
C LYS A 254 12.33 20.96 -21.70
N GLU A 255 12.01 20.15 -20.69
CA GLU A 255 12.52 20.30 -19.33
C GLU A 255 13.87 19.59 -19.12
N ASN A 256 14.44 18.95 -20.15
CA ASN A 256 15.67 18.15 -20.06
C ASN A 256 15.60 17.02 -19.02
N ALA A 257 14.44 16.38 -18.85
CA ALA A 257 14.28 15.19 -18.00
C ALA A 257 14.88 13.95 -18.69
N GLY A 258 16.19 13.99 -18.95
CA GLY A 258 16.91 13.04 -19.78
C GLY A 258 16.96 11.63 -19.19
N LEU A 259 17.03 11.50 -17.86
CA LEU A 259 17.06 10.20 -17.20
C LEU A 259 15.71 9.49 -17.28
N LEU A 260 14.61 10.21 -17.05
CA LEU A 260 13.26 9.66 -17.21
C LEU A 260 12.98 9.26 -18.67
N LEU A 261 13.40 10.10 -19.62
CA LEU A 261 13.27 9.81 -21.05
C LEU A 261 14.05 8.56 -21.44
N ALA A 262 15.31 8.43 -21.00
CA ALA A 262 16.17 7.31 -21.36
C ALA A 262 15.68 5.96 -20.84
N VAL A 263 15.05 5.93 -19.66
CA VAL A 263 14.42 4.70 -19.14
C VAL A 263 13.20 4.31 -19.96
N GLY A 264 12.32 5.27 -20.28
CA GLY A 264 11.04 4.99 -20.92
C GLY A 264 11.07 4.85 -22.45
N GLN A 265 12.10 5.35 -23.13
CA GLN A 265 12.16 5.36 -24.60
C GLN A 265 12.18 3.96 -25.24
N GLY A 266 12.54 2.93 -24.47
CA GLY A 266 12.57 1.55 -24.95
C GLY A 266 11.19 0.91 -25.09
N ALA A 267 10.16 1.45 -24.42
CA ALA A 267 8.82 0.86 -24.37
C ALA A 267 7.87 1.40 -25.45
N ALA A 268 6.82 0.64 -25.76
CA ALA A 268 5.77 1.08 -26.68
C ALA A 268 4.90 2.22 -26.13
N THR A 269 4.86 2.36 -24.79
CA THR A 269 4.15 3.45 -24.13
C THR A 269 5.16 4.47 -23.60
N PRO A 270 5.13 5.73 -24.04
CA PRO A 270 6.12 6.73 -23.66
C PRO A 270 6.06 7.07 -22.16
N PRO A 271 7.18 7.53 -21.58
CA PRO A 271 7.22 7.95 -20.18
C PRO A 271 6.42 9.23 -19.95
N ALA A 272 6.03 9.45 -18.69
CA ALA A 272 5.34 10.65 -18.26
C ALA A 272 5.71 11.01 -16.82
N LEU A 273 5.70 12.31 -16.49
CA LEU A 273 5.72 12.79 -15.10
C LEU A 273 4.34 13.35 -14.77
N VAL A 274 3.66 12.75 -13.80
CA VAL A 274 2.39 13.29 -13.29
C VAL A 274 2.65 14.07 -12.01
N ARG A 275 2.11 15.29 -11.94
CA ARG A 275 2.13 16.12 -10.74
C ARG A 275 0.72 16.38 -10.25
N LEU A 276 0.47 16.10 -8.97
CA LEU A 276 -0.73 16.49 -8.26
C LEU A 276 -0.38 17.52 -7.20
N SER A 277 -1.03 18.68 -7.21
CA SER A 277 -0.85 19.72 -6.19
C SER A 277 -2.12 19.91 -5.40
N TYR A 278 -2.06 19.63 -4.11
CA TYR A 278 -3.15 19.84 -3.16
C TYR A 278 -2.91 21.11 -2.33
N ARG A 279 -3.88 22.03 -2.35
CA ARG A 279 -3.79 23.31 -1.63
C ARG A 279 -5.07 23.56 -0.81
N PRO A 280 -5.10 23.14 0.48
CA PRO A 280 -6.26 23.35 1.33
C PRO A 280 -6.53 24.84 1.55
N ALA A 281 -7.80 25.22 1.52
CA ALA A 281 -8.22 26.61 1.70
C ALA A 281 -7.66 27.19 3.02
N GLY A 282 -7.09 28.40 2.92
CA GLY A 282 -6.56 29.14 4.07
C GLY A 282 -5.20 28.66 4.60
N SER A 283 -4.59 27.62 4.02
CA SER A 283 -3.26 27.17 4.46
C SER A 283 -2.15 28.06 3.92
N LYS A 284 -1.27 28.52 4.81
CA LYS A 284 -0.03 29.26 4.48
C LYS A 284 1.24 28.43 4.64
N LYS A 285 1.09 27.13 4.96
CA LYS A 285 2.22 26.22 5.17
C LYS A 285 2.89 25.92 3.83
N LYS A 286 4.19 25.66 3.83
CA LYS A 286 4.88 25.06 2.68
C LYS A 286 4.37 23.63 2.44
N PRO A 287 4.32 23.16 1.18
CA PRO A 287 3.89 21.79 0.89
C PRO A 287 4.93 20.77 1.34
N ILE A 288 4.48 19.55 1.62
CA ILE A 288 5.37 18.38 1.64
C ILE A 288 5.32 17.78 0.23
N ALA A 289 6.48 17.51 -0.36
CA ALA A 289 6.57 16.90 -1.67
C ALA A 289 6.79 15.40 -1.52
N PHE A 290 5.98 14.61 -2.23
CA PHE A 290 6.05 13.16 -2.27
C PHE A 290 6.43 12.71 -3.68
N VAL A 291 7.50 11.91 -3.84
CA VAL A 291 8.00 11.48 -5.15
C VAL A 291 7.99 9.96 -5.26
N GLY A 292 7.30 9.40 -6.24
CA GLY A 292 7.07 7.95 -6.33
C GLY A 292 7.65 7.35 -7.59
N LYS A 293 8.46 6.28 -7.41
CA LYS A 293 8.92 5.45 -8.54
C LYS A 293 7.72 4.78 -9.20
N GLY A 294 7.52 5.04 -10.49
CA GLY A 294 6.38 4.57 -11.28
C GLY A 294 6.76 3.67 -12.44
N ILE A 295 7.71 2.74 -12.24
CA ILE A 295 8.08 1.77 -13.28
C ILE A 295 6.97 0.71 -13.38
N THR A 296 6.11 0.86 -14.38
CA THR A 296 4.91 0.02 -14.55
C THR A 296 5.22 -1.44 -14.89
N PHE A 297 6.37 -1.67 -15.53
CA PHE A 297 6.99 -2.98 -15.63
C PHE A 297 8.50 -2.81 -15.81
N ASP A 298 9.27 -3.73 -15.21
CA ASP A 298 10.71 -3.71 -15.24
C ASP A 298 11.27 -5.04 -15.76
N THR A 299 11.77 -5.01 -16.99
CA THR A 299 12.50 -6.15 -17.58
C THR A 299 13.97 -6.19 -17.16
N GLY A 300 14.46 -5.10 -16.57
CA GLY A 300 15.87 -4.76 -16.38
C GLY A 300 16.52 -4.09 -17.57
N GLY A 301 15.80 -3.92 -18.69
CA GLY A 301 16.39 -3.41 -19.93
C GLY A 301 17.38 -4.42 -20.50
N LEU A 302 18.50 -3.94 -21.04
CA LEU A 302 19.51 -4.82 -21.64
C LEU A 302 20.28 -5.67 -20.61
N ASP A 303 20.38 -5.19 -19.37
CA ASP A 303 20.75 -5.99 -18.19
C ASP A 303 19.56 -6.83 -17.71
N ILE A 304 19.11 -7.74 -18.57
CA ILE A 304 17.82 -8.43 -18.44
C ILE A 304 17.70 -9.25 -17.15
N LYS A 305 16.56 -9.10 -16.48
CA LYS A 305 16.24 -9.89 -15.28
C LYS A 305 16.03 -11.38 -15.62
N PRO A 306 16.40 -12.30 -14.71
CA PRO A 306 15.94 -13.68 -14.78
C PRO A 306 14.41 -13.78 -14.72
N SER A 307 13.85 -14.84 -15.32
CA SER A 307 12.40 -15.05 -15.45
C SER A 307 11.64 -15.02 -14.12
N SER A 308 12.22 -15.59 -13.06
CA SER A 308 11.62 -15.62 -11.72
C SER A 308 11.52 -14.22 -11.10
N GLY A 309 12.58 -13.41 -11.24
CA GLY A 309 12.60 -12.03 -10.78
C GLY A 309 11.65 -11.14 -11.57
N MET A 310 11.63 -11.30 -12.89
CA MET A 310 10.80 -10.51 -13.80
C MET A 310 9.29 -10.75 -13.60
N ARG A 311 8.88 -11.99 -13.25
CA ARG A 311 7.46 -12.38 -13.13
C ARG A 311 6.61 -11.45 -12.26
N ILE A 312 7.20 -10.87 -11.22
CA ILE A 312 6.49 -10.02 -10.25
C ILE A 312 6.71 -8.52 -10.51
N MET A 313 7.45 -8.12 -11.54
CA MET A 313 7.87 -6.72 -11.77
C MET A 313 6.76 -5.76 -12.20
N LYS A 314 5.52 -6.23 -12.37
CA LYS A 314 4.34 -5.33 -12.34
C LYS A 314 4.25 -4.52 -11.04
N LYS A 315 4.87 -5.02 -9.96
CA LYS A 315 4.91 -4.34 -8.66
C LYS A 315 5.87 -3.16 -8.61
N ASP A 316 6.69 -2.95 -9.63
CA ASP A 316 7.82 -2.02 -9.58
C ASP A 316 7.42 -0.53 -9.64
N MET A 317 6.11 -0.30 -9.77
CA MET A 317 5.44 0.98 -9.57
C MET A 317 4.90 1.14 -8.14
N GLY A 318 5.25 0.24 -7.22
CA GLY A 318 4.72 0.20 -5.84
C GLY A 318 4.93 1.49 -5.06
N GLY A 319 6.04 2.19 -5.29
CA GLY A 319 6.31 3.50 -4.70
C GLY A 319 5.30 4.56 -5.13
N SER A 320 5.09 4.70 -6.45
CA SER A 320 4.04 5.56 -7.00
C SER A 320 2.64 5.15 -6.54
N ALA A 321 2.36 3.85 -6.40
CA ALA A 321 1.07 3.33 -5.95
C ALA A 321 0.78 3.70 -4.50
N ALA A 322 1.79 3.59 -3.63
CA ALA A 322 1.67 4.00 -2.23
C ALA A 322 1.33 5.49 -2.13
N LEU A 323 2.01 6.32 -2.92
CA LEU A 323 1.73 7.76 -2.97
C LEU A 323 0.40 8.10 -3.63
N ALA A 324 -0.07 7.29 -4.59
CA ALA A 324 -1.42 7.42 -5.14
C ALA A 324 -2.48 7.10 -4.07
N GLY A 325 -2.23 6.08 -3.24
CA GLY A 325 -3.01 5.79 -2.02
C GLY A 325 -3.02 6.95 -1.03
N LEU A 326 -1.86 7.54 -0.73
CA LEU A 326 -1.77 8.74 0.12
C LEU A 326 -2.53 9.93 -0.47
N ALA A 327 -2.39 10.19 -1.76
CA ALA A 327 -3.12 11.25 -2.45
C ALA A 327 -4.63 11.02 -2.41
N TYR A 328 -5.08 9.77 -2.55
CA TYR A 328 -6.48 9.39 -2.38
C TYR A 328 -6.97 9.73 -0.96
N TRP A 329 -6.21 9.37 0.08
CA TRP A 329 -6.53 9.74 1.45
C TRP A 329 -6.61 11.26 1.61
N VAL A 330 -5.67 12.03 1.05
CA VAL A 330 -5.69 13.50 1.10
C VAL A 330 -6.93 14.08 0.41
N ALA A 331 -7.38 13.50 -0.71
CA ALA A 331 -8.59 13.93 -1.39
C ALA A 331 -9.87 13.70 -0.57
N GLU A 332 -9.95 12.59 0.16
CA GLU A 332 -11.14 12.24 0.95
C GLU A 332 -11.12 12.89 2.35
N ALA A 333 -9.97 12.91 3.02
CA ALA A 333 -9.81 13.44 4.38
C ALA A 333 -9.57 14.96 4.42
N GLN A 334 -9.13 15.57 3.30
CA GLN A 334 -8.85 17.00 3.15
C GLN A 334 -8.03 17.60 4.32
N PRO A 335 -6.83 17.07 4.62
CA PRO A 335 -5.99 17.58 5.70
C PRO A 335 -5.61 19.04 5.44
N LYS A 336 -5.21 19.76 6.50
CA LYS A 336 -4.82 21.18 6.42
C LYS A 336 -3.40 21.40 5.88
N ARG A 337 -2.64 20.33 5.65
CA ARG A 337 -1.26 20.35 5.14
C ARG A 337 -1.27 20.35 3.60
N PRO A 338 -0.67 21.36 2.94
CA PRO A 338 -0.47 21.31 1.50
C PRO A 338 0.47 20.16 1.12
N CYS A 339 0.19 19.50 0.00
CA CYS A 339 0.96 18.36 -0.48
C CYS A 339 1.18 18.47 -1.99
N ASP A 340 2.35 18.09 -2.46
CA ASP A 340 2.63 17.87 -3.88
C ASP A 340 3.02 16.41 -4.09
N PHE A 341 2.48 15.76 -5.12
CA PHE A 341 2.79 14.38 -5.46
C PHE A 341 3.36 14.32 -6.88
N TYR A 342 4.47 13.63 -7.06
CA TYR A 342 5.17 13.45 -8.32
C TYR A 342 5.26 11.95 -8.61
N PHE A 343 4.80 11.53 -9.78
CA PHE A 343 4.84 10.14 -10.22
C PHE A 343 5.68 10.05 -11.49
N SER A 344 6.89 9.49 -11.39
CA SER A 344 7.78 9.29 -12.53
C SER A 344 7.45 7.96 -13.22
N LEU A 345 6.58 8.04 -14.22
CA LEU A 345 6.00 6.87 -14.88
C LEU A 345 6.81 6.49 -16.11
N ALA A 346 7.27 5.24 -16.15
CA ALA A 346 7.94 4.66 -17.31
C ALA A 346 7.73 3.14 -17.33
N GLU A 347 8.21 2.49 -18.39
CA GLU A 347 8.35 1.05 -18.49
C GLU A 347 9.78 0.77 -18.95
N ASN A 348 10.53 -0.05 -18.22
CA ASN A 348 11.90 -0.40 -18.57
C ASN A 348 11.88 -1.64 -19.45
N ALA A 349 11.93 -1.43 -20.75
CA ALA A 349 11.73 -2.45 -21.77
C ALA A 349 12.98 -2.68 -22.63
N VAL A 350 13.03 -3.85 -23.28
CA VAL A 350 14.05 -4.21 -24.28
C VAL A 350 13.53 -3.92 -25.69
N SER A 351 14.23 -3.03 -26.40
CA SER A 351 13.99 -2.72 -27.81
C SER A 351 15.24 -2.13 -28.45
N ALA A 352 15.15 -1.78 -29.74
CA ALA A 352 16.21 -1.09 -30.46
C ALA A 352 16.53 0.32 -29.89
N TYR A 353 15.66 0.86 -29.04
CA TYR A 353 15.80 2.19 -28.44
C TYR A 353 16.19 2.15 -26.96
N SER A 354 16.35 0.97 -26.34
CA SER A 354 16.73 0.88 -24.92
C SER A 354 18.06 1.58 -24.65
N MET A 355 18.16 2.26 -23.51
CA MET A 355 19.45 2.68 -22.97
C MET A 355 20.37 1.48 -22.76
N ARG A 356 21.68 1.70 -22.84
CA ARG A 356 22.72 0.66 -22.78
C ARG A 356 23.70 0.94 -21.65
N PRO A 357 24.34 -0.11 -21.09
CA PRO A 357 25.56 0.07 -20.33
C PRO A 357 26.60 0.89 -21.11
N GLY A 358 27.20 1.89 -20.47
CA GLY A 358 28.14 2.84 -21.05
C GLY A 358 27.51 4.09 -21.67
N ASP A 359 26.18 4.17 -21.82
CA ASP A 359 25.54 5.43 -22.22
C ASP A 359 25.76 6.50 -21.13
N VAL A 360 26.03 7.75 -21.54
CA VAL A 360 26.13 8.90 -20.63
C VAL A 360 24.95 9.82 -20.88
N ILE A 361 24.10 9.99 -19.86
CA ILE A 361 22.86 10.74 -19.98
C ILE A 361 22.90 11.94 -19.04
N GLN A 362 22.51 13.10 -19.55
CA GLN A 362 22.38 14.30 -18.73
C GLN A 362 21.00 14.32 -18.05
N SER A 363 21.00 14.44 -16.73
CA SER A 363 19.79 14.63 -15.92
C SER A 363 19.28 16.06 -15.97
N ARG A 364 18.06 16.26 -15.47
CA ARG A 364 17.40 17.57 -15.39
C ARG A 364 18.23 18.61 -14.63
N ASN A 365 18.93 18.19 -13.58
CA ASN A 365 19.73 19.12 -12.78
C ASN A 365 21.12 19.41 -13.38
N GLY A 366 21.44 18.82 -14.53
CA GLY A 366 22.69 19.01 -15.27
C GLY A 366 23.76 17.97 -14.97
N ILE A 367 23.58 17.12 -13.94
CA ILE A 367 24.51 16.03 -13.61
C ILE A 367 24.48 15.00 -14.74
N THR A 368 25.65 14.65 -15.27
CA THR A 368 25.81 13.54 -16.23
C THR A 368 25.95 12.22 -15.48
N VAL A 369 25.20 11.22 -15.94
CA VAL A 369 25.15 9.87 -15.33
C VAL A 369 25.57 8.84 -16.36
N GLU A 370 26.63 8.09 -16.07
CA GLU A 370 27.00 6.89 -16.82
C GLU A 370 26.10 5.73 -16.38
N ILE A 371 25.53 5.02 -17.36
CA ILE A 371 24.74 3.82 -17.11
C ILE A 371 25.70 2.65 -16.92
N ASP A 372 25.90 2.23 -15.69
CA ASP A 372 26.60 0.99 -15.35
C ASP A 372 25.68 -0.22 -15.55
N ASN A 373 24.41 -0.08 -15.16
CA ASN A 373 23.43 -1.17 -15.22
C ASN A 373 22.02 -0.63 -15.50
N THR A 374 21.34 -1.14 -16.53
CA THR A 374 20.00 -0.72 -16.94
C THR A 374 18.88 -1.22 -16.02
N ASP A 375 19.15 -2.19 -15.15
CA ASP A 375 18.28 -2.68 -14.06
C ASP A 375 18.36 -1.79 -12.79
N ALA A 376 19.14 -0.71 -12.85
CA ALA A 376 19.16 0.36 -11.86
C ALA A 376 18.45 1.61 -12.41
N GLU A 377 17.30 1.41 -13.05
CA GLU A 377 16.46 2.42 -13.71
C GLU A 377 15.66 3.28 -12.73
N GLY A 378 15.21 2.70 -11.62
CA GLY A 378 14.29 3.35 -10.69
C GLY A 378 14.85 4.65 -10.11
N ARG A 379 16.16 4.65 -9.83
CA ARG A 379 16.86 5.84 -9.32
C ARG A 379 17.03 6.92 -10.39
N LEU A 380 17.07 6.54 -11.66
CA LEU A 380 17.17 7.47 -12.79
C LEU A 380 15.86 8.25 -12.96
N VAL A 381 14.72 7.55 -12.95
CA VAL A 381 13.42 8.20 -13.06
C VAL A 381 13.08 9.04 -11.83
N LEU A 382 13.55 8.65 -10.65
CA LEU A 382 13.41 9.42 -9.42
C LEU A 382 14.30 10.66 -9.42
N ALA A 383 15.54 10.58 -9.91
CA ALA A 383 16.47 11.70 -9.96
C ALA A 383 15.87 12.94 -10.64
N ASP A 384 15.30 12.78 -11.84
CA ASP A 384 14.65 13.90 -12.53
C ASP A 384 13.41 14.41 -11.77
N ALA A 385 12.61 13.52 -11.16
CA ALA A 385 11.41 13.92 -10.42
C ALA A 385 11.73 14.61 -9.09
N LEU A 386 12.80 14.19 -8.40
CA LEU A 386 13.34 14.83 -7.20
C LEU A 386 13.83 16.24 -7.50
N ASP A 387 14.49 16.46 -8.65
CA ASP A 387 14.91 17.80 -9.05
C ASP A 387 13.70 18.69 -9.38
N VAL A 388 12.67 18.15 -10.08
CA VAL A 388 11.41 18.88 -10.30
C VAL A 388 10.75 19.27 -8.98
N ALA A 389 10.69 18.37 -8.00
CA ALA A 389 10.13 18.65 -6.68
C ALA A 389 10.96 19.71 -5.92
N SER A 390 12.29 19.61 -6.00
CA SER A 390 13.23 20.52 -5.31
C SER A 390 13.14 21.95 -5.84
N ARG A 391 12.95 22.12 -7.15
CA ARG A 391 12.96 23.44 -7.81
C ARG A 391 11.61 24.15 -7.85
N GLN A 392 10.61 23.66 -7.12
CA GLN A 392 9.32 24.32 -7.06
C GLN A 392 9.39 25.72 -6.42
N LYS A 393 8.65 26.67 -6.98
CA LYS A 393 8.60 28.07 -6.51
C LYS A 393 8.22 28.18 -5.02
N GLU A 394 7.26 27.38 -4.56
CA GLU A 394 6.79 27.41 -3.17
C GLU A 394 7.77 26.77 -2.18
N LYS A 395 8.81 26.07 -2.67
CA LYS A 395 9.80 25.25 -1.94
C LYS A 395 9.19 24.31 -0.91
N PRO A 396 9.29 22.98 -1.07
CA PRO A 396 8.70 22.07 -0.10
C PRO A 396 9.38 22.17 1.27
N SER A 397 8.63 21.91 2.35
CA SER A 397 9.21 21.82 3.71
C SER A 397 9.98 20.54 3.95
N ALA A 398 9.68 19.50 3.16
CA ALA A 398 10.40 18.23 3.09
C ALA A 398 10.06 17.53 1.77
N ILE A 399 10.99 16.71 1.27
CA ILE A 399 10.77 15.79 0.16
C ILE A 399 10.82 14.37 0.72
N ILE A 400 9.82 13.56 0.40
CA ILE A 400 9.75 12.15 0.78
C ILE A 400 9.56 11.34 -0.48
N ASP A 401 10.52 10.50 -0.84
CA ASP A 401 10.38 9.60 -1.97
C ASP A 401 10.20 8.15 -1.54
N VAL A 402 9.43 7.40 -2.34
CA VAL A 402 9.06 6.01 -2.08
C VAL A 402 9.29 5.19 -3.34
N ALA A 403 10.01 4.08 -3.21
CA ALA A 403 10.38 3.27 -4.35
C ALA A 403 10.60 1.80 -4.00
N THR A 404 10.25 0.91 -4.92
CA THR A 404 10.77 -0.45 -4.97
C THR A 404 12.15 -0.41 -5.62
N LEU A 405 13.18 -0.02 -4.87
CA LEU A 405 14.43 0.44 -5.48
C LEU A 405 15.52 -0.61 -5.51
N THR A 406 15.70 -1.38 -4.43
CA THR A 406 16.81 -2.33 -4.36
C THR A 406 16.42 -3.71 -3.87
N GLY A 407 17.00 -4.74 -4.49
CA GLY A 407 17.01 -6.08 -3.89
C GLY A 407 17.82 -6.14 -2.60
N ALA A 408 18.79 -5.24 -2.43
CA ALA A 408 19.68 -5.20 -1.27
C ALA A 408 18.94 -4.91 0.04
N ILE A 409 17.93 -4.02 0.04
CA ILE A 409 17.15 -3.76 1.25
C ILE A 409 16.34 -4.99 1.66
N LYS A 410 15.73 -5.69 0.68
CA LYS A 410 14.98 -6.93 0.90
C LYS A 410 15.85 -8.02 1.49
N MET A 411 17.08 -8.18 0.96
CA MET A 411 18.02 -9.17 1.48
C MET A 411 18.47 -8.87 2.91
N GLY A 412 18.55 -7.58 3.29
CA GLY A 412 18.99 -7.18 4.63
C GLY A 412 17.88 -7.17 5.68
N LEU A 413 16.67 -6.74 5.32
CA LEU A 413 15.58 -6.47 6.27
C LEU A 413 14.35 -7.39 6.11
N GLY A 414 14.34 -8.28 5.11
CA GLY A 414 13.17 -9.08 4.78
C GLY A 414 12.18 -8.33 3.88
N SER A 415 10.96 -8.86 3.77
CA SER A 415 9.94 -8.33 2.85
C SER A 415 9.03 -7.28 3.49
N GLU A 416 8.95 -7.32 4.82
CA GLU A 416 7.99 -6.63 5.67
C GLU A 416 8.50 -5.26 6.13
N ILE A 417 9.83 -5.09 6.24
CA ILE A 417 10.48 -3.92 6.84
C ILE A 417 11.14 -3.08 5.73
N PRO A 418 10.60 -1.90 5.38
CA PRO A 418 11.26 -0.95 4.51
C PRO A 418 12.53 -0.35 5.14
N GLY A 419 13.45 0.05 4.28
CA GLY A 419 14.57 0.91 4.66
C GLY A 419 14.20 2.39 4.58
N LEU A 420 14.48 3.15 5.64
CA LEU A 420 14.40 4.60 5.67
C LEU A 420 15.81 5.19 5.61
N PHE A 421 16.11 5.95 4.56
CA PHE A 421 17.29 6.80 4.48
C PHE A 421 16.86 8.25 4.64
N CYS A 422 17.55 9.05 5.45
CA CYS A 422 17.11 10.41 5.75
C CYS A 422 18.28 11.31 6.12
N ASN A 423 18.33 12.52 5.53
CA ASN A 423 19.35 13.53 5.81
C ASN A 423 18.99 14.44 7.00
N SER A 424 17.85 14.19 7.66
CA SER A 424 17.35 14.98 8.78
C SER A 424 16.84 14.09 9.91
N ASP A 425 17.46 14.20 11.09
CA ASP A 425 17.05 13.43 12.28
C ASP A 425 15.60 13.71 12.66
N SER A 426 15.20 14.98 12.74
CA SER A 426 13.83 15.38 13.09
C SER A 426 12.78 14.85 12.11
N LEU A 427 13.10 14.78 10.82
CA LEU A 427 12.19 14.18 9.84
C LEU A 427 12.10 12.67 10.06
N SER A 428 13.24 12.00 10.25
CA SER A 428 13.30 10.55 10.44
C SER A 428 12.55 10.08 11.69
N GLU A 429 12.68 10.79 12.81
CA GLU A 429 11.99 10.47 14.06
C GLU A 429 10.46 10.57 13.91
N LYS A 430 9.98 11.63 13.26
CA LYS A 430 8.54 11.80 13.00
C LYS A 430 7.99 10.70 12.10
N LEU A 431 8.75 10.28 11.10
CA LEU A 431 8.36 9.17 10.22
C LEU A 431 8.34 7.85 10.99
N LEU A 432 9.41 7.51 11.72
CA LEU A 432 9.48 6.28 12.52
C LEU A 432 8.33 6.17 13.52
N LEU A 433 8.06 7.24 14.28
CA LEU A 433 6.95 7.27 15.25
C LEU A 433 5.59 7.07 14.57
N SER A 434 5.37 7.70 13.41
CA SER A 434 4.10 7.58 12.69
C SER A 434 3.89 6.18 12.11
N TRP A 435 4.96 5.53 11.64
CA TRP A 435 4.91 4.14 11.17
C TRP A 435 4.59 3.18 12.31
N GLN A 436 5.33 3.32 13.42
CA GLN A 436 5.11 2.52 14.61
C GLN A 436 3.66 2.63 15.07
N GLU A 437 3.14 3.86 15.27
CA GLU A 437 1.75 4.08 15.69
C GLU A 437 0.75 3.43 14.73
N LYS A 438 0.97 3.52 13.42
CA LYS A 438 0.09 2.92 12.39
C LYS A 438 0.36 1.44 12.12
N GLY A 439 1.21 0.80 12.91
CA GLY A 439 1.45 -0.64 12.82
C GLY A 439 2.10 -1.05 11.51
N GLU A 440 2.85 -0.15 10.89
CA GLU A 440 3.78 -0.48 9.81
C GLU A 440 5.20 -0.51 10.37
N LEU A 441 5.99 -1.49 9.93
CA LEU A 441 7.40 -1.58 10.31
C LEU A 441 8.22 -0.59 9.47
N LEU A 442 9.31 -0.09 10.04
CA LEU A 442 10.26 0.77 9.35
C LEU A 442 11.62 0.71 10.07
N TRP A 443 12.71 0.68 9.31
CA TRP A 443 14.04 0.71 9.89
C TRP A 443 14.90 1.81 9.31
N ARG A 444 15.52 2.62 10.17
CA ARG A 444 16.42 3.68 9.73
C ARG A 444 17.78 3.11 9.33
N MET A 445 18.14 3.33 8.07
CA MET A 445 19.40 2.94 7.47
C MET A 445 20.37 4.14 7.44
N PRO A 446 21.69 3.90 7.50
CA PRO A 446 22.67 4.98 7.43
C PRO A 446 22.78 5.55 6.00
N LEU A 447 22.89 6.87 5.91
CA LEU A 447 23.37 7.56 4.69
C LEU A 447 24.89 7.70 4.75
N PHE A 448 25.62 6.65 4.34
CA PHE A 448 27.08 6.66 4.39
C PHE A 448 27.69 7.29 3.12
N HIS A 449 27.90 8.61 3.12
CA HIS A 449 28.34 9.39 1.96
C HIS A 449 29.66 8.92 1.32
N GLN A 450 30.55 8.22 2.05
CA GLN A 450 31.77 7.69 1.45
C GLN A 450 31.49 6.68 0.32
N HIS A 451 30.32 6.05 0.31
CA HIS A 451 29.87 5.22 -0.79
C HIS A 451 29.68 5.97 -2.11
N LYS A 452 29.63 7.31 -2.11
CA LYS A 452 29.68 8.11 -3.34
C LYS A 452 30.92 7.82 -4.18
N ARG A 453 32.06 7.49 -3.56
CA ARG A 453 33.30 7.08 -4.29
C ARG A 453 33.11 5.81 -5.11
N LYS A 454 32.18 4.94 -4.71
CA LYS A 454 31.86 3.71 -5.44
C LYS A 454 30.99 3.97 -6.69
N LEU A 455 30.43 5.17 -6.81
CA LEU A 455 29.62 5.62 -7.96
C LEU A 455 30.41 6.61 -8.84
N GLN A 456 31.75 6.59 -8.77
CA GLN A 456 32.57 7.41 -9.64
C GLN A 456 32.53 6.86 -11.07
N SER A 457 32.51 7.78 -12.03
CA SER A 457 32.62 7.50 -13.46
C SER A 457 33.86 8.22 -14.00
N PHE A 458 34.50 7.64 -15.02
CA PHE A 458 35.61 8.28 -15.73
C PHE A 458 35.12 9.23 -16.84
N VAL A 459 33.86 9.10 -17.26
CA VAL A 459 33.29 9.80 -18.43
C VAL A 459 32.08 10.67 -18.08
N ALA A 460 31.56 10.55 -16.86
CA ALA A 460 30.41 11.29 -16.34
C ALA A 460 30.66 11.78 -14.90
N ASN A 461 29.74 12.57 -14.35
CA ASN A 461 29.85 13.03 -12.97
C ASN A 461 29.65 11.89 -11.95
N THR A 462 28.84 10.89 -12.30
CA THR A 462 28.57 9.71 -11.46
C THR A 462 28.09 8.54 -12.34
N ALA A 463 28.22 7.31 -11.85
CA ALA A 463 27.56 6.14 -12.41
C ALA A 463 26.23 5.87 -11.70
N ASN A 464 25.24 5.31 -12.40
CA ASN A 464 23.95 4.99 -11.78
C ASN A 464 24.04 3.81 -10.80
N SER A 465 24.98 2.89 -10.99
CA SER A 465 25.16 1.71 -10.17
C SER A 465 26.64 1.38 -9.96
N ALA A 466 26.88 0.35 -9.16
CA ALA A 466 28.15 -0.33 -9.05
C ALA A 466 27.95 -1.72 -8.44
N SER A 467 28.82 -2.66 -8.76
CA SER A 467 28.81 -4.02 -8.18
C SER A 467 29.25 -4.02 -6.70
N GLY A 468 28.90 -5.06 -5.95
CA GLY A 468 29.34 -5.28 -4.56
C GLY A 468 28.32 -4.92 -3.46
N PHE A 469 28.82 -4.76 -2.23
CA PHE A 469 28.00 -4.59 -1.03
C PHE A 469 27.46 -3.16 -0.85
N GLY A 470 26.45 -3.01 0.01
CA GLY A 470 25.87 -1.70 0.34
C GLY A 470 25.00 -1.11 -0.77
N GLY A 471 24.36 -1.95 -1.59
CA GLY A 471 23.53 -1.53 -2.73
C GLY A 471 22.43 -0.51 -2.36
N ALA A 472 21.71 -0.74 -1.25
CA ALA A 472 20.67 0.16 -0.78
C ALA A 472 21.21 1.56 -0.39
N ILE A 473 22.32 1.59 0.38
CA ILE A 473 22.95 2.85 0.79
C ILE A 473 23.49 3.61 -0.44
N ARG A 474 24.10 2.91 -1.40
CA ARG A 474 24.58 3.52 -2.65
C ARG A 474 23.44 4.12 -3.46
N ALA A 475 22.30 3.43 -3.57
CA ALA A 475 21.13 3.95 -4.24
C ALA A 475 20.60 5.22 -3.56
N ALA A 476 20.53 5.25 -2.23
CA ALA A 476 20.11 6.43 -1.49
C ALA A 476 21.08 7.62 -1.68
N VAL A 477 22.38 7.38 -1.57
CA VAL A 477 23.41 8.42 -1.81
C VAL A 477 23.38 8.92 -3.27
N PHE A 478 23.03 8.07 -4.24
CA PHE A 478 22.80 8.51 -5.62
C PHE A 478 21.63 9.51 -5.69
N LEU A 479 20.48 9.17 -5.09
CA LEU A 479 19.27 10.01 -5.10
C LEU A 479 19.46 11.37 -4.41
N GLU A 480 20.20 11.40 -3.30
CA GLU A 480 20.47 12.63 -2.54
C GLU A 480 21.12 13.72 -3.40
N GLN A 481 21.86 13.36 -4.45
CA GLN A 481 22.49 14.31 -5.39
C GLN A 481 21.50 15.13 -6.22
N PHE A 482 20.23 14.69 -6.27
CA PHE A 482 19.16 15.32 -7.06
C PHE A 482 18.17 16.09 -6.20
N VAL A 483 18.48 16.22 -4.91
CA VAL A 483 17.71 17.02 -3.96
C VAL A 483 18.49 18.27 -3.60
N ASP A 484 17.79 19.40 -3.49
CA ASP A 484 18.41 20.62 -2.95
C ASP A 484 18.80 20.38 -1.48
N ASN A 485 20.10 20.51 -1.17
CA ASN A 485 20.68 20.24 0.16
C ASN A 485 20.03 21.04 1.30
N SER A 486 19.31 22.12 1.01
CA SER A 486 18.58 22.90 2.02
C SER A 486 17.22 22.29 2.42
N ILE A 487 16.77 21.24 1.73
CA ILE A 487 15.47 20.61 1.94
C ILE A 487 15.66 19.29 2.71
N PRO A 488 14.97 19.11 3.86
CA PRO A 488 14.90 17.81 4.52
C PRO A 488 14.36 16.74 3.59
N TRP A 489 15.06 15.63 3.48
CA TRP A 489 14.78 14.55 2.55
C TRP A 489 14.79 13.18 3.22
N ALA A 490 13.81 12.37 2.85
CA ALA A 490 13.72 10.96 3.23
C ALA A 490 13.42 10.08 2.01
N HIS A 491 14.08 8.94 1.92
CA HIS A 491 13.86 7.89 0.93
C HIS A 491 13.41 6.60 1.62
N PHE A 492 12.30 6.05 1.13
CA PHE A 492 11.77 4.76 1.51
C PHE A 492 12.03 3.73 0.41
N ASP A 493 12.85 2.71 0.74
CA ASP A 493 13.05 1.54 -0.11
C ASP A 493 12.11 0.41 0.37
N ILE A 494 11.05 0.16 -0.41
CA ILE A 494 9.93 -0.73 -0.07
C ILE A 494 9.92 -1.99 -0.95
N TYR A 495 9.23 -3.05 -0.51
CA TYR A 495 9.03 -4.25 -1.34
C TYR A 495 7.70 -4.22 -2.11
N ALA A 496 6.67 -3.59 -1.53
CA ALA A 496 5.32 -3.39 -2.07
C ALA A 496 4.50 -4.68 -2.34
N TRP A 497 4.97 -5.85 -1.92
CA TRP A 497 4.35 -7.14 -2.17
C TRP A 497 4.34 -8.00 -0.91
N ALA A 498 3.33 -8.85 -0.77
CA ALA A 498 3.18 -9.85 0.26
C ALA A 498 3.37 -11.22 -0.39
N ASP A 499 4.39 -11.96 0.04
CA ASP A 499 4.72 -13.28 -0.50
C ASP A 499 3.77 -14.38 0.03
N SER A 500 3.04 -14.09 1.12
CA SER A 500 1.98 -14.93 1.68
C SER A 500 0.84 -14.07 2.25
N PRO A 501 -0.37 -14.62 2.46
CA PRO A 501 -1.36 -13.99 3.33
C PRO A 501 -0.76 -13.70 4.71
N SER A 502 -1.05 -12.53 5.26
CA SER A 502 -0.54 -12.09 6.57
C SER A 502 -1.39 -10.96 7.11
N GLY A 503 -1.72 -11.01 8.41
CA GLY A 503 -2.56 -9.99 9.03
C GLY A 503 -3.89 -9.80 8.29
N ALA A 504 -4.26 -8.54 8.05
CA ALA A 504 -5.45 -8.21 7.26
C ALA A 504 -5.30 -8.46 5.74
N ILE A 505 -4.14 -8.90 5.25
CA ILE A 505 -3.89 -9.15 3.82
C ILE A 505 -4.23 -10.60 3.48
N ALA A 506 -5.22 -10.77 2.61
CA ALA A 506 -5.80 -12.07 2.31
C ALA A 506 -5.11 -12.90 1.24
N GLU A 507 -4.42 -12.25 0.31
CA GLU A 507 -3.92 -12.86 -0.92
C GLU A 507 -2.45 -12.47 -1.11
N VAL A 508 -1.68 -13.38 -1.70
CA VAL A 508 -0.36 -13.05 -2.27
C VAL A 508 -0.57 -11.95 -3.31
N GLY A 509 0.19 -10.87 -3.21
CA GLY A 509 -0.09 -9.68 -4.00
C GLY A 509 0.43 -8.40 -3.38
N ALA A 510 -0.11 -7.29 -3.83
CA ALA A 510 0.23 -6.00 -3.27
C ALA A 510 -0.07 -5.90 -1.75
N SER A 511 0.89 -5.35 -1.00
CA SER A 511 0.79 -5.20 0.46
C SER A 511 0.18 -3.86 0.90
N GLY A 512 0.31 -2.80 0.10
CA GLY A 512 -0.09 -1.44 0.51
C GLY A 512 0.92 -0.75 1.42
N GLN A 513 2.15 -1.27 1.50
CA GLN A 513 3.25 -0.76 2.34
C GLN A 513 3.46 0.75 2.16
N ALA A 514 3.79 1.42 3.26
CA ALA A 514 4.03 2.86 3.42
C ALA A 514 2.78 3.76 3.41
N VAL A 515 1.61 3.28 2.95
CA VAL A 515 0.41 4.12 2.89
C VAL A 515 -0.03 4.55 4.29
N GLN A 516 -0.10 3.60 5.23
CA GLN A 516 -0.68 3.88 6.54
C GLN A 516 0.24 4.76 7.38
N GLY A 517 1.54 4.49 7.37
CA GLY A 517 2.55 5.30 8.05
C GLY A 517 2.62 6.73 7.50
N LEU A 518 2.56 6.91 6.16
CA LEU A 518 2.53 8.24 5.55
C LEU A 518 1.26 9.02 5.90
N VAL A 519 0.11 8.35 5.98
CA VAL A 519 -1.13 8.96 6.48
C VAL A 519 -0.93 9.40 7.93
N GLY A 520 -0.40 8.54 8.80
CA GLY A 520 -0.10 8.89 10.19
C GLY A 520 0.84 10.11 10.31
N PHE A 521 1.81 10.22 9.41
CA PHE A 521 2.72 11.36 9.36
C PHE A 521 2.01 12.67 8.96
N LEU A 522 1.02 12.62 8.06
CA LEU A 522 0.23 13.80 7.67
C LEU A 522 -0.86 14.20 8.68
N GLU A 523 -1.29 13.27 9.53
CA GLU A 523 -2.24 13.54 10.62
C GLU A 523 -1.61 14.37 11.76
N LYS A 524 -0.27 14.40 11.85
CA LYS A 524 0.53 15.18 12.81
C LYS A 524 0.95 16.54 12.25
#